data_AF-A0A8S3KEE1-F1
#
_entry.id   AF-A0A8S3KEE1-F1
#
_cell.length_a   1.000
_cell.length_b   1.000
_cell.length_c   1.000
_cell.angle_alpha   90.00
_cell.angle_beta   90.00
_cell.angle_gamma   90.00
#
_symmetry.space_group_name_H-M   'P 1'
#
loop_
_entity.id
_entity.type
_entity.pdbx_description
1 polymer ?
#
loop_
_entity_poly.entity_id
_entity_poly.type
_entity_poly.pdbx_seq_one_letter_code
_entity_poly.pdbx_strand_id
1 'polypeptide(L)'
;MTYRITTKTTMAMFKKSEFFVNRRFSDFLGLHNKLVHKHLQLGVIIPCPPEKDTFVMAKVKISKDEAMPTDFIDRRRSQLERYLNRLARHSKLVQDPDFREFIEMPTELPKSSNTQALSGAGVLRALTNISQQVTKLTTK
;
A
#
# COMPACT_ATOMS: atom_id res chain seq x y z
N MET A 1 -6.00 -5.18 -8.73
CA MET A 1 -7.26 -5.19 -7.97
C MET A 1 -7.47 -3.84 -7.31
N THR A 2 -8.66 -3.26 -7.48
CA THR A 2 -9.08 -2.00 -6.88
C THR A 2 -10.23 -2.28 -5.89
N TYR A 3 -10.30 -1.47 -4.84
CA TYR A 3 -11.34 -1.52 -3.82
C TYR A 3 -12.16 -0.24 -3.92
N ARG A 4 -13.49 -0.37 -4.02
CA ARG A 4 -14.41 0.75 -3.93
C ARG A 4 -14.60 1.10 -2.47
N ILE A 5 -14.15 2.28 -2.09
CA ILE A 5 -14.34 2.86 -0.75
C ILE A 5 -15.54 3.79 -0.85
N THR A 6 -16.57 3.53 -0.05
CA THR A 6 -17.72 4.42 0.09
C THR A 6 -17.62 5.11 1.44
N THR A 7 -17.59 6.44 1.43
CA THR A 7 -17.45 7.25 2.63
C THR A 7 -18.75 8.01 2.85
N LYS A 8 -19.28 7.90 4.07
CA LYS A 8 -20.42 8.69 4.56
C LYS A 8 -19.97 9.49 5.76
N THR A 9 -20.19 10.79 5.74
CA THR A 9 -19.69 11.70 6.77
C THR A 9 -20.65 12.86 6.99
N THR A 10 -20.84 13.24 8.25
CA THR A 10 -21.59 14.44 8.65
C THR A 10 -20.66 15.63 8.91
N MET A 11 -19.35 15.47 8.73
CA MET A 11 -18.37 16.51 9.03
C MET A 11 -18.37 17.56 7.92
N ALA A 12 -18.51 18.84 8.30
CA ALA A 12 -18.53 19.98 7.37
C ALA A 12 -17.21 20.19 6.61
N MET A 13 -16.13 19.50 7.00
CA MET A 13 -14.82 19.60 6.34
C MET A 13 -14.74 18.86 5.00
N PHE A 14 -15.72 18.02 4.69
CA PHE A 14 -15.79 17.29 3.41
C PHE A 14 -16.76 17.98 2.46
N LYS A 15 -16.44 17.94 1.15
CA LYS A 15 -17.26 18.62 0.13
C LYS A 15 -18.64 17.99 -0.08
N LYS A 16 -18.77 16.69 0.22
CA LYS A 16 -19.99 15.90 0.03
C LYS A 16 -20.23 15.02 1.25
N SER A 17 -21.50 14.81 1.59
CA SER A 17 -21.91 13.93 2.69
C SER A 17 -21.72 12.44 2.36
N GLU A 18 -21.87 12.08 1.08
CA GLU A 18 -21.65 10.72 0.58
C GLU A 18 -20.89 10.75 -0.74
N PHE A 19 -19.84 9.94 -0.83
CA PHE A 19 -19.03 9.80 -2.04
C PHE A 19 -18.32 8.44 -2.08
N PHE A 20 -17.77 8.10 -3.24
CA PHE A 20 -16.98 6.89 -3.41
C PHE A 20 -15.72 7.16 -4.21
N VAL A 21 -14.67 6.40 -3.90
CA VAL A 21 -13.40 6.40 -4.63
C VAL A 21 -12.90 4.97 -4.82
N ASN A 22 -12.12 4.76 -5.88
CA ASN A 22 -11.46 3.47 -6.12
C ASN A 22 -9.97 3.58 -5.73
N ARG A 23 -9.49 2.62 -4.94
CA ARG A 23 -8.09 2.57 -4.46
C ARG A 23 -7.49 1.20 -4.60
N ARG A 24 -6.20 1.13 -4.94
CA ARG A 24 -5.42 -0.11 -4.95
C ARG A 24 -4.85 -0.37 -3.56
N PHE A 25 -4.57 -1.63 -3.24
CA PHE A 25 -3.93 -1.98 -1.96
C PHE A 25 -2.61 -1.22 -1.71
N SER A 26 -1.83 -0.97 -2.77
CA SER A 26 -0.60 -0.16 -2.70
C SER A 26 -0.83 1.24 -2.13
N ASP A 27 -1.97 1.84 -2.45
CA ASP A 27 -2.28 3.21 -2.05
C ASP A 27 -2.53 3.29 -0.53
N PHE A 28 -3.12 2.23 0.05
CA PHE A 28 -3.29 2.11 1.51
C PHE A 28 -1.94 2.02 2.23
N LEU A 29 -0.97 1.30 1.66
CA LEU A 29 0.39 1.23 2.20
C LEU A 29 1.10 2.57 2.11
N GLY A 30 0.92 3.28 0.99
CA GLY A 30 1.45 4.64 0.81
C GLY A 30 0.89 5.62 1.84
N LEU A 31 -0.43 5.62 2.03
CA LEU A 31 -1.09 6.41 3.08
C LEU A 31 -0.55 6.05 4.47
N HIS A 32 -0.43 4.76 4.77
CA HIS A 32 0.08 4.32 6.07
C HIS A 32 1.48 4.85 6.35
N ASN A 33 2.42 4.69 5.41
CA ASN A 33 3.80 5.16 5.57
C ASN A 33 3.87 6.67 5.78
N LYS A 34 3.06 7.44 5.04
CA LYS A 34 2.96 8.90 5.20
C LYS A 34 2.46 9.28 6.59
N LEU A 35 1.37 8.66 7.03
CA LEU A 35 0.82 8.90 8.35
C LEU A 35 1.84 8.56 9.44
N VAL A 36 2.50 7.40 9.36
CA VAL A 36 3.52 6.98 10.34
C VAL A 36 4.65 7.99 10.40
N HIS A 37 5.20 8.38 9.26
CA HIS A 37 6.32 9.33 9.24
C HIS A 37 5.96 10.67 9.91
N LYS A 38 4.73 11.14 9.73
CA LYS A 38 4.27 12.45 10.22
C LYS A 38 3.78 12.45 11.67
N HIS A 39 3.03 11.42 12.06
CA HIS A 39 2.32 11.38 13.35
C HIS A 39 3.03 10.55 14.41
N LEU A 40 3.92 9.62 14.03
CA LEU A 40 4.70 8.84 15.00
C LEU A 40 5.63 9.75 15.81
N GLN A 41 6.24 10.76 15.19
CA GLN A 41 7.09 11.75 15.87
C GLN A 41 6.30 12.61 16.86
N LEU A 42 4.98 12.71 16.70
CA LEU A 42 4.07 13.46 17.58
C LEU A 42 3.46 12.60 18.69
N GLY A 43 3.92 11.35 18.84
CA GLY A 43 3.42 10.38 19.82
C GLY A 43 2.01 9.85 19.52
N VAL A 44 1.51 10.04 18.30
CA VAL A 44 0.20 9.53 17.89
C VAL A 44 0.34 8.08 17.42
N ILE A 45 -0.35 7.17 18.10
CA ILE A 45 -0.34 5.74 17.76
C ILE A 45 -1.23 5.53 16.53
N ILE A 46 -0.60 5.22 15.40
CA ILE A 46 -1.34 4.86 14.18
C ILE A 46 -1.70 3.38 14.26
N PRO A 47 -2.96 3.01 14.05
CA PRO A 47 -3.36 1.62 14.03
C PRO A 47 -2.53 0.86 12.99
N CYS A 48 -1.91 -0.26 13.38
CA CYS A 48 -1.12 -1.06 12.45
C CYS A 48 -1.97 -1.41 11.22
N PRO A 49 -1.44 -1.24 10.00
CA PRO A 49 -2.12 -1.66 8.80
C PRO A 49 -2.18 -3.20 8.85
N PRO A 50 -3.23 -3.82 8.31
CA PRO A 50 -3.27 -5.26 8.25
C PRO A 50 -2.04 -5.79 7.50
N GLU A 51 -1.39 -6.79 8.08
CA GLU A 51 -0.17 -7.38 7.55
C GLU A 51 -0.36 -7.79 6.09
N LYS A 52 0.68 -7.55 5.29
CA LYS A 52 0.79 -8.13 3.95
C LYS A 52 0.88 -9.64 4.16
N ASP A 53 -0.20 -10.37 3.87
CA ASP A 53 -0.25 -11.85 3.91
C ASP A 53 0.78 -12.48 2.94
N THR A 54 2.05 -12.44 3.33
CA THR A 54 3.15 -13.19 2.71
C THR A 54 2.99 -14.69 2.95
N PHE A 55 2.22 -15.07 3.98
CA PHE A 55 1.94 -16.46 4.33
C PHE A 55 1.00 -17.17 3.35
N VAL A 56 0.14 -16.44 2.61
CA VAL A 56 -0.76 -17.05 1.61
C VAL A 56 -0.03 -17.33 0.29
N MET A 57 0.93 -16.48 -0.10
CA MET A 57 1.71 -16.71 -1.33
C MET A 57 2.58 -17.97 -1.25
N ALA A 58 3.00 -18.38 -0.05
CA ALA A 58 3.74 -19.62 0.16
C ALA A 58 2.87 -20.89 0.00
N LYS A 59 1.55 -20.79 0.20
CA LYS A 59 0.61 -21.92 0.11
C LYS A 59 0.02 -22.15 -1.28
N VAL A 60 0.04 -21.13 -2.16
CA VAL A 60 -0.42 -21.23 -3.57
C VAL A 60 0.69 -21.75 -4.52
N LYS A 61 1.88 -22.10 -4.00
CA LYS A 61 2.93 -22.78 -4.79
C LYS A 61 2.76 -24.31 -4.87
N ILE A 62 1.63 -24.84 -4.40
CA ILE A 62 1.15 -26.18 -4.71
C ILE A 62 -0.18 -25.94 -5.42
N SER A 63 -0.35 -26.40 -6.65
CA SER A 63 -1.52 -26.16 -7.52
C SER A 63 -1.45 -24.85 -8.31
N LYS A 64 -0.70 -24.95 -9.41
CA LYS A 64 -0.94 -24.24 -10.68
C LYS A 64 -2.46 -24.15 -10.94
N ASP A 65 -2.97 -22.95 -11.22
CA ASP A 65 -4.30 -22.61 -11.79
C ASP A 65 -5.46 -22.00 -10.98
N GLU A 66 -5.37 -21.71 -9.69
CA GLU A 66 -6.53 -21.09 -9.02
C GLU A 66 -6.40 -19.56 -8.90
N ALA A 67 -7.39 -18.86 -9.47
CA ALA A 67 -7.65 -17.45 -9.18
C ALA A 67 -7.50 -17.18 -7.68
N MET A 68 -6.99 -15.99 -7.30
CA MET A 68 -6.85 -15.63 -5.88
C MET A 68 -8.15 -15.97 -5.13
N PRO A 69 -8.11 -16.83 -4.10
CA PRO A 69 -9.32 -17.34 -3.48
C PRO A 69 -10.18 -16.17 -3.00
N THR A 70 -11.48 -16.21 -3.27
CA THR A 70 -12.44 -15.17 -2.89
C THR A 70 -12.33 -14.83 -1.40
N ASP A 71 -12.07 -15.83 -0.57
CA ASP A 71 -11.80 -15.69 0.87
C ASP A 71 -10.66 -14.71 1.19
N PHE A 72 -9.61 -14.69 0.36
CA PHE A 72 -8.48 -13.78 0.53
C PHE A 72 -8.86 -12.34 0.23
N ILE A 73 -9.66 -12.14 -0.81
CA ILE A 73 -10.17 -10.83 -1.19
C ILE A 73 -11.06 -10.27 -0.08
N ASP A 74 -11.94 -11.10 0.49
CA ASP A 74 -12.89 -10.69 1.53
C ASP A 74 -12.21 -10.45 2.88
N ARG A 75 -11.27 -11.32 3.27
CA ARG A 75 -10.42 -11.09 4.45
C ARG A 75 -9.66 -9.78 4.32
N ARG A 76 -9.02 -9.55 3.17
CA ARG A 76 -8.30 -8.29 2.93
C ARG A 76 -9.24 -7.09 2.92
N ARG A 77 -10.43 -7.19 2.33
CA ARG A 77 -11.43 -6.13 2.33
C ARG A 77 -11.82 -5.74 3.76
N SER A 78 -12.21 -6.72 4.58
CA SER A 78 -12.62 -6.47 5.98
C SER A 78 -11.51 -5.82 6.81
N GLN A 79 -10.27 -6.21 6.56
CA GLN A 79 -9.09 -5.64 7.20
C GLN A 79 -8.83 -4.18 6.79
N LEU A 80 -8.93 -3.86 5.50
CA LEU A 80 -8.80 -2.49 4.98
C LEU A 80 -9.91 -1.58 5.51
N GLU A 81 -11.14 -2.08 5.55
CA GLU A 81 -12.28 -1.38 6.13
C GLU A 81 -12.04 -1.07 7.61
N ARG A 82 -11.61 -2.06 8.40
CA ARG A 82 -11.28 -1.86 9.81
C ARG A 82 -10.17 -0.83 10.00
N TYR A 83 -9.16 -0.83 9.14
CA TYR A 83 -8.07 0.14 9.17
C TYR A 83 -8.58 1.57 8.93
N LEU A 84 -9.35 1.81 7.86
CA LEU A 84 -9.93 3.13 7.56
C LEU A 84 -10.85 3.61 8.66
N ASN A 85 -11.69 2.74 9.21
CA ASN A 85 -12.58 3.08 10.32
C ASN A 85 -11.80 3.51 11.57
N ARG A 86 -10.64 2.90 11.85
CA ARG A 86 -9.78 3.32 12.97
C ARG A 86 -9.14 4.67 12.72
N LEU A 87 -8.68 4.96 11.50
CA LEU A 87 -8.16 6.28 11.14
C LEU A 87 -9.23 7.37 11.27
N ALA A 88 -10.44 7.10 10.77
CA ALA A 88 -11.55 8.05 10.80
C ALA A 88 -12.04 8.37 12.23
N ARG A 89 -11.91 7.43 13.18
CA ARG A 89 -12.25 7.66 14.60
C ARG A 89 -11.24 8.55 15.33
N HIS A 90 -10.01 8.67 14.83
CA HIS A 90 -8.97 9.45 15.49
C HIS A 90 -9.00 10.91 15.01
N SER A 91 -9.32 11.85 15.91
CA SER A 91 -9.52 13.27 15.60
C SER A 91 -8.35 13.92 14.85
N LYS A 92 -7.10 13.58 15.19
CA LYS A 92 -5.92 14.10 14.49
C LYS A 92 -5.68 13.48 13.10
N LEU A 93 -6.07 12.21 12.90
CA LEU A 93 -5.79 11.49 11.65
C LEU A 93 -6.87 11.78 10.61
N VAL A 94 -8.13 11.95 11.04
CA VAL A 94 -9.23 12.31 10.14
C VAL A 94 -9.07 13.73 9.57
N GLN A 95 -8.43 14.62 10.32
CA GLN A 95 -8.10 15.98 9.89
C GLN A 95 -6.84 16.04 9.01
N ASP A 96 -6.09 14.94 8.91
CA ASP A 96 -4.84 14.94 8.15
C ASP A 96 -5.12 15.12 6.64
N PRO A 97 -4.38 16.01 5.96
CA PRO A 97 -4.58 16.25 4.53
C PRO A 97 -4.35 15.00 3.68
N ASP A 98 -3.37 14.15 4.01
CA ASP A 98 -3.09 12.92 3.25
C ASP A 98 -4.25 11.93 3.36
N PHE A 99 -4.87 11.82 4.55
CA PHE A 99 -6.05 10.97 4.74
C PHE A 99 -7.26 11.51 3.97
N ARG A 100 -7.50 12.84 4.04
CA ARG A 100 -8.61 13.48 3.31
C ARG A 100 -8.46 13.31 1.80
N GLU A 101 -7.28 13.57 1.26
CA GLU A 101 -6.97 13.40 -0.15
C GLU A 101 -7.17 11.94 -0.58
N PHE A 102 -6.73 10.99 0.25
CA PHE A 102 -6.92 9.57 -0.01
C PHE A 102 -8.39 9.16 -0.13
N ILE A 103 -9.30 9.75 0.63
CA ILE A 103 -10.73 9.41 0.55
C ILE A 103 -11.50 10.27 -0.46
N GLU A 104 -11.12 11.53 -0.69
CA GLU A 104 -11.87 12.44 -1.57
C GLU A 104 -11.42 12.41 -3.04
N MET A 105 -10.15 12.15 -3.35
CA MET A 105 -9.68 12.29 -4.74
C MET A 105 -10.16 11.16 -5.66
N PRO A 106 -10.91 11.42 -6.73
CA PRO A 106 -11.37 10.36 -7.63
C PRO A 106 -10.25 9.82 -8.54
N THR A 107 -9.15 10.56 -8.70
CA THR A 107 -8.01 10.21 -9.55
C THR A 107 -7.25 9.02 -9.00
N GLU A 108 -6.87 8.08 -9.88
CA GLU A 108 -5.89 7.05 -9.53
C GLU A 108 -4.58 7.76 -9.13
N LEU A 109 -4.18 7.63 -7.87
CA LEU A 109 -2.90 8.15 -7.42
C LEU A 109 -1.79 7.53 -8.30
N PRO A 110 -0.78 8.32 -8.73
CA PRO A 110 0.34 7.78 -9.49
C PRO A 110 0.94 6.61 -8.70
N LYS A 111 1.10 5.47 -9.38
CA LYS A 111 1.53 4.21 -8.76
C LYS A 111 2.73 4.49 -7.84
N SER A 112 2.63 4.13 -6.56
CA SER A 112 3.74 4.24 -5.63
C SER A 112 4.90 3.36 -6.12
N SER A 113 5.87 3.97 -6.81
CA SER A 113 7.00 3.29 -7.47
C SER A 113 8.08 2.78 -6.50
N ASN A 114 7.78 2.63 -5.20
CA ASN A 114 8.80 2.42 -4.18
C ASN A 114 8.67 1.07 -3.45
N THR A 115 8.64 -0.04 -4.19
CA THR A 115 8.97 -1.36 -3.60
C THR A 115 9.59 -2.36 -4.60
N GLN A 116 10.15 -1.88 -5.72
CA GLN A 116 10.90 -2.72 -6.67
C GLN A 116 12.41 -2.45 -6.65
N ALA A 117 12.87 -1.35 -6.04
CA ALA A 117 14.29 -1.00 -6.04
C ALA A 117 15.11 -1.63 -4.88
N LEU A 118 14.46 -2.29 -3.90
CA LEU A 118 15.16 -2.97 -2.80
C LEU A 118 15.10 -4.50 -2.94
N SER A 119 15.32 -5.01 -4.15
CA SER A 119 15.67 -6.42 -4.34
C SER A 119 17.13 -6.48 -4.76
N GLY A 120 18.00 -6.95 -3.86
CA GLY A 120 19.44 -7.12 -4.09
C GLY A 120 19.79 -7.96 -5.33
N ALA A 121 18.81 -8.65 -5.93
CA ALA A 121 18.97 -9.36 -7.19
C ALA A 121 19.26 -8.44 -8.41
N GLY A 122 18.83 -7.16 -8.38
CA GLY A 122 19.11 -6.21 -9.47
C GLY A 122 20.54 -5.68 -9.44
N VAL A 123 21.05 -5.34 -8.26
CA VAL A 123 22.43 -4.85 -8.05
C VAL A 123 23.45 -5.95 -8.33
N LEU A 124 23.16 -7.19 -7.93
CA LEU A 124 24.03 -8.33 -8.22
C LEU A 124 24.20 -8.56 -9.72
N ARG A 125 23.14 -8.44 -10.54
CA ARG A 125 23.25 -8.56 -12.01
C ARG A 125 24.10 -7.45 -12.64
N ALA A 126 24.01 -6.22 -12.12
CA ALA A 126 24.83 -5.12 -12.62
C ALA A 126 26.31 -5.32 -12.30
N LEU A 127 26.63 -5.80 -11.09
CA LEU A 127 28.01 -6.09 -10.68
C LEU A 127 28.61 -7.31 -11.40
N THR A 128 27.82 -8.36 -11.67
CA THR A 128 28.31 -9.51 -12.46
C THR A 128 28.57 -9.16 -13.92
N ASN A 129 27.78 -8.25 -14.50
CA ASN A 129 28.00 -7.82 -15.89
C ASN A 129 29.25 -6.95 -16.01
N ILE A 130 29.50 -6.08 -15.03
CA ILE A 130 30.72 -5.25 -15.00
C ILE A 130 31.94 -6.15 -14.78
N SER A 131 31.90 -7.13 -13.85
CA SER A 131 33.03 -8.03 -13.63
C SER A 131 33.42 -8.81 -14.88
N GLN A 132 32.45 -9.29 -15.65
CA GLN A 132 32.71 -10.02 -16.90
C GLN A 132 33.29 -9.15 -18.03
N GLN A 133 33.04 -7.83 -18.03
CA GLN A 133 33.62 -6.94 -19.03
C GLN A 133 35.08 -6.58 -18.71
N VAL A 134 35.45 -6.44 -17.43
CA VAL A 134 36.84 -6.12 -17.07
C VAL A 134 37.77 -7.32 -17.27
N THR A 135 37.28 -8.57 -17.13
CA THR A 135 38.11 -9.77 -17.40
C THR A 135 38.41 -9.98 -18.88
N LYS A 136 37.53 -9.51 -19.78
CA LYS A 136 37.74 -9.60 -21.23
C LYS A 136 38.75 -8.59 -21.78
N LEU A 137 39.02 -7.49 -21.07
CA LEU A 137 39.99 -6.47 -21.48
C LEU A 137 41.41 -6.74 -20.95
N THR A 138 41.59 -7.64 -19.98
CA THR A 138 42.90 -7.91 -19.36
C THR A 138 43.59 -9.18 -19.88
N THR A 139 42.99 -9.92 -20.83
CA THR A 139 43.63 -11.10 -21.41
C THR A 139 43.66 -10.99 -22.93
N LYS A 140 44.84 -10.60 -23.41
CA LYS A 140 45.35 -10.51 -24.79
C LYS A 140 45.17 -9.18 -25.52
#